data_AF-A0A7R8CF75-F1
#
_entry.id   AF-A0A7R8CF75-F1
#
_cell.length_a   1.000
_cell.length_b   1.000
_cell.length_c   1.000
_cell.angle_alpha   90.00
_cell.angle_beta   90.00
_cell.angle_gamma   90.00
#
_symmetry.space_group_name_H-M   'P 1'
#
loop_
_entity.id
_entity.type
_entity.pdbx_description
1 polymer ?
#
loop_
_entity_poly.entity_id
_entity_poly.type
_entity_poly.pdbx_seq_one_letter_code
_entity_poly.pdbx_strand_id
1 'polypeptide(L)'
;MIEHILGFSSYPFPYIIFGPPGTGKSSTVAEAIKQVHHDPKKTRILVCAPSNTAVDVVTEKILDDISPCSVLHVVAARHKEKYDSKTGPFKESLQIGGSEWQIVNWIVCNKDKSFVILSTSVMGYVVSKMQ
;
A
#
# COMPACT_ATOMS: atom_id res chain seq x y z
N MET A 1 -19.82 -4.83 -7.52
CA MET A 1 -18.63 -5.49 -6.93
C MET A 1 -18.10 -4.73 -5.72
N ILE A 2 -17.73 -3.45 -5.84
CA ILE A 2 -17.16 -2.70 -4.71
C ILE A 2 -18.17 -2.57 -3.56
N GLU A 3 -19.46 -2.44 -3.86
CA GLU A 3 -20.55 -2.50 -2.88
C GLU A 3 -20.54 -3.76 -2.01
N HIS A 4 -20.16 -4.93 -2.58
CA HIS A 4 -20.05 -6.17 -1.82
C HIS A 4 -18.87 -6.15 -0.84
N ILE A 5 -17.77 -5.51 -1.22
CA ILE A 5 -16.58 -5.32 -0.38
C ILE A 5 -16.93 -4.41 0.79
N LEU A 6 -17.56 -3.26 0.52
CA LEU A 6 -17.99 -2.29 1.55
C LEU A 6 -19.08 -2.85 2.47
N GLY A 7 -20.00 -3.64 1.92
CA GLY A 7 -21.07 -4.29 2.68
C GLY A 7 -20.62 -5.49 3.50
N PHE A 8 -19.34 -5.88 3.42
CA PHE A 8 -18.78 -7.07 4.08
C PHE A 8 -19.58 -8.35 3.79
N SER A 9 -20.23 -8.43 2.63
CA SER A 9 -21.22 -9.48 2.32
C SER A 9 -20.66 -10.91 2.32
N SER A 10 -19.34 -11.06 2.13
CA SER A 10 -18.65 -12.36 2.14
C SER A 10 -17.73 -12.54 3.36
N TYR A 11 -17.75 -11.67 4.37
CA TYR A 11 -16.92 -11.85 5.56
C TYR A 11 -17.24 -13.18 6.28
N PRO A 12 -16.24 -13.99 6.70
CA PRO A 12 -14.79 -13.73 6.74
C PRO A 12 -14.01 -14.22 5.50
N PHE A 13 -14.68 -14.61 4.43
CA PHE A 13 -14.06 -15.17 3.23
C PHE A 13 -13.41 -14.10 2.33
N PRO A 14 -12.33 -14.45 1.59
CA PRO A 14 -11.63 -13.50 0.72
C PRO A 14 -12.42 -13.17 -0.55
N TYR A 15 -12.29 -11.93 -1.03
CA TYR A 15 -12.77 -11.52 -2.35
C TYR A 15 -11.70 -11.80 -3.40
N ILE A 16 -12.09 -12.40 -4.52
CA ILE A 16 -11.16 -12.71 -5.61
C ILE A 16 -11.57 -11.95 -6.87
N ILE A 17 -10.61 -11.24 -7.47
CA ILE A 17 -10.80 -10.47 -8.70
C ILE A 17 -10.08 -11.19 -9.84
N PHE A 18 -10.84 -11.86 -10.71
CA PHE A 18 -10.32 -12.49 -11.92
C PHE A 18 -10.75 -11.74 -13.18
N GLY A 19 -9.90 -11.78 -14.20
CA GLY A 19 -10.21 -11.22 -15.52
C GLY A 19 -9.03 -11.30 -16.50
N PRO A 20 -9.27 -11.29 -17.82
CA PRO A 20 -8.24 -11.22 -18.87
C PRO A 20 -7.24 -10.06 -18.68
N PRO A 21 -6.06 -10.07 -19.32
CA PRO A 21 -5.16 -8.91 -19.32
C PRO A 21 -5.89 -7.66 -19.87
N GLY A 22 -5.62 -6.49 -19.29
CA GLY A 22 -6.25 -5.23 -19.71
C GLY A 22 -7.62 -4.90 -19.08
N THR A 23 -8.23 -5.80 -18.29
CA THR A 23 -9.58 -5.57 -17.71
C THR A 23 -9.60 -4.72 -16.44
N GLY A 24 -8.62 -3.84 -16.25
CA GLY A 24 -8.66 -2.86 -15.15
C GLY A 24 -8.55 -3.41 -13.72
N LYS A 25 -8.16 -4.68 -13.50
CA LYS A 25 -8.06 -5.30 -12.16
C LYS A 25 -7.36 -4.41 -11.12
N SER A 26 -6.18 -3.86 -11.45
CA SER A 26 -5.45 -2.96 -10.55
C SER A 26 -6.20 -1.66 -10.28
N SER A 27 -6.97 -1.15 -11.24
CA SER A 27 -7.86 0.00 -11.04
C SER A 27 -9.02 -0.36 -10.13
N THR A 28 -9.63 -1.54 -10.29
CA THR A 28 -10.70 -2.03 -9.40
C THR A 28 -10.20 -2.17 -7.96
N VAL A 29 -8.98 -2.69 -7.76
CA VAL A 29 -8.36 -2.76 -6.43
C VAL A 29 -8.13 -1.37 -5.85
N ALA A 30 -7.55 -0.44 -6.62
CA ALA A 30 -7.32 0.92 -6.17
C ALA A 30 -8.65 1.62 -5.78
N GLU A 31 -9.70 1.43 -6.58
CA GLU A 31 -11.02 2.00 -6.32
C GLU A 31 -11.67 1.40 -5.06
N ALA A 32 -11.54 0.08 -4.85
CA ALA A 32 -11.98 -0.55 -3.62
C ALA A 32 -11.23 -0.01 -2.39
N ILE A 33 -9.91 0.16 -2.49
CA ILE A 33 -9.08 0.76 -1.42
C ILE A 33 -9.56 2.17 -1.09
N LYS A 34 -9.81 3.00 -2.10
CA LYS A 34 -10.32 4.36 -1.95
C LYS A 34 -11.66 4.39 -1.22
N GLN A 35 -12.60 3.55 -1.63
CA GLN A 35 -13.91 3.51 -0.98
C GLN A 35 -13.84 3.02 0.48
N VAL A 36 -13.00 2.01 0.77
CA VAL A 36 -12.79 1.56 2.16
C VAL A 36 -12.08 2.63 2.99
N HIS A 37 -11.20 3.45 2.40
CA HIS A 37 -10.58 4.59 3.10
C HIS A 37 -11.60 5.60 3.63
N HIS A 38 -12.57 5.93 2.77
CA HIS A 38 -13.59 6.93 3.04
C HIS A 38 -14.68 6.41 3.97
N ASP A 39 -14.70 5.11 4.27
CA ASP A 39 -15.59 4.56 5.30
C ASP A 39 -15.34 5.25 6.66
N PRO A 40 -16.40 5.66 7.38
CA PRO A 40 -16.29 6.26 8.71
C PRO A 40 -15.70 5.30 9.76
N LYS A 41 -15.75 3.98 9.54
CA LYS A 41 -15.09 2.99 10.40
C LYS A 41 -13.58 3.09 10.23
N LYS A 42 -12.85 3.22 11.35
CA LYS A 42 -11.38 3.20 11.34
C LYS A 42 -10.89 1.87 10.75
N THR A 43 -10.34 1.92 9.54
CA THR A 43 -9.84 0.75 8.82
C THR A 43 -8.36 0.93 8.49
N ARG A 44 -7.55 -0.09 8.78
CA ARG A 44 -6.15 -0.17 8.38
C ARG A 44 -6.05 -1.08 7.17
N ILE A 45 -5.34 -0.63 6.13
CA ILE A 45 -5.26 -1.35 4.86
C ILE A 45 -3.79 -1.68 4.58
N LEU A 46 -3.53 -2.97 4.38
CA LEU A 46 -2.26 -3.50 3.92
C LEU A 46 -2.41 -3.91 2.46
N VAL A 47 -1.57 -3.37 1.58
CA VAL A 47 -1.53 -3.71 0.17
C VAL A 47 -0.23 -4.43 -0.14
N CYS A 48 -0.33 -5.64 -0.68
CA CYS A 48 0.81 -6.42 -1.14
C CYS A 48 0.71 -6.67 -2.64
N ALA A 49 1.80 -6.43 -3.37
CA ALA A 49 1.88 -6.69 -4.80
C ALA A 49 3.16 -7.47 -5.14
N PRO A 50 3.20 -8.24 -6.26
CA PRO A 50 4.31 -9.14 -6.56
C PRO A 50 5.62 -8.43 -6.92
N SER A 51 5.60 -7.13 -7.22
CA SER A 51 6.78 -6.34 -7.54
C SER A 51 6.63 -4.89 -7.09
N ASN A 52 7.74 -4.19 -6.93
CA ASN A 52 7.73 -2.75 -6.58
C ASN A 52 7.02 -1.93 -7.67
N THR A 53 7.16 -2.28 -8.95
CA THR A 53 6.43 -1.60 -10.03
C THR A 53 4.92 -1.83 -9.95
N ALA A 54 4.47 -3.02 -9.56
CA ALA A 54 3.04 -3.27 -9.33
C ALA A 54 2.52 -2.47 -8.13
N VAL A 55 3.36 -2.29 -7.10
CA VAL A 55 3.07 -1.39 -5.98
C VAL A 55 2.95 0.06 -6.48
N ASP A 56 3.94 0.56 -7.22
CA ASP A 56 3.96 1.92 -7.75
C ASP A 56 2.65 2.25 -8.50
N VAL A 57 2.20 1.35 -9.39
CA VAL A 57 0.96 1.52 -10.17
C VAL A 57 -0.29 1.61 -9.29
N VAL A 58 -0.36 0.84 -8.20
CA VAL A 58 -1.50 0.93 -7.26
C VAL A 58 -1.41 2.21 -6.45
N THR A 59 -0.21 2.56 -5.97
CA THR A 59 0.05 3.78 -5.22
C THR A 59 -0.31 5.03 -6.02
N GLU A 60 0.10 5.14 -7.28
CA GLU A 60 -0.26 6.27 -8.15
C GLU A 60 -1.78 6.44 -8.25
N LYS A 61 -2.53 5.34 -8.47
CA LYS A 61 -4.00 5.37 -8.60
C LYS A 61 -4.77 5.71 -7.33
N ILE A 62 -4.22 5.41 -6.16
CA ILE A 62 -4.86 5.76 -4.89
C ILE A 62 -4.57 7.23 -4.52
N LEU A 63 -3.40 7.75 -4.92
CA LEU A 63 -3.00 9.12 -4.65
C LEU A 63 -3.79 10.15 -5.48
N ASP A 64 -4.53 9.71 -6.49
CA ASP A 64 -5.49 10.53 -7.22
C ASP A 64 -6.58 11.12 -6.29
N ASP A 65 -7.00 10.37 -5.25
CA ASP A 65 -8.07 10.78 -4.32
C ASP A 65 -7.65 10.79 -2.84
N ILE A 66 -6.63 10.01 -2.47
CA ILE A 66 -6.14 9.92 -1.10
C ILE A 66 -4.94 10.85 -0.92
N SER A 67 -4.99 11.65 0.14
CA SER A 67 -3.85 12.50 0.51
C SER A 67 -2.59 11.64 0.70
N PRO A 68 -1.46 12.02 0.08
CA PRO A 68 -0.16 11.36 0.27
C PRO A 68 0.19 11.09 1.73
N CYS A 69 -0.24 11.99 2.63
CA CYS A 69 -0.08 11.92 4.07
C CYS A 69 -0.66 10.66 4.74
N SER A 70 -1.54 9.93 4.07
CA SER A 70 -2.15 8.72 4.66
C SER A 70 -1.41 7.44 4.26
N VAL A 71 -0.45 7.52 3.33
CA VAL A 71 0.12 6.37 2.63
C VAL A 71 1.59 6.14 2.98
N LEU A 72 1.88 5.03 3.65
CA LEU A 72 3.24 4.54 3.85
C LEU A 72 3.61 3.54 2.75
N HIS A 73 4.53 3.93 1.87
CA HIS A 73 5.11 3.04 0.87
C HIS A 73 6.46 2.52 1.39
N VAL A 74 6.61 1.19 1.48
CA VAL A 74 7.83 0.54 1.97
C VAL A 74 8.57 -0.16 0.84
N VAL A 75 9.82 0.25 0.63
CA VAL A 75 10.74 -0.35 -0.34
C VAL A 75 12.08 -0.65 0.30
N ALA A 76 12.80 -1.61 -0.26
CA ALA A 76 14.15 -1.95 0.20
C ALA A 76 15.14 -0.81 -0.08
N ALA A 77 16.06 -0.55 0.86
CA ALA A 77 17.03 0.54 0.81
C ALA A 77 17.90 0.56 -0.47
N ARG A 78 18.17 -0.61 -1.06
CA ARG A 78 18.88 -0.71 -2.35
C ARG A 78 18.20 0.00 -3.52
N HIS A 79 16.91 0.31 -3.40
CA HIS A 79 16.16 1.05 -4.42
C HIS A 79 16.08 2.55 -4.10
N LYS A 80 16.73 3.03 -3.03
CA LYS A 80 16.62 4.41 -2.54
C LYS A 80 16.88 5.46 -3.62
N GLU A 81 17.95 5.33 -4.41
CA GLU A 81 18.28 6.30 -5.48
C GLU A 81 17.17 6.45 -6.53
N LYS A 82 16.52 5.33 -6.88
CA LYS A 82 15.42 5.31 -7.85
C LYS A 82 14.18 6.06 -7.33
N TYR A 83 13.97 6.05 -6.02
CA TYR A 83 12.80 6.69 -5.40
C TYR A 83 13.13 8.11 -4.91
N ASP A 84 14.38 8.42 -4.53
CA ASP A 84 14.83 9.76 -4.14
C ASP A 84 14.73 10.78 -5.28
N SER A 85 14.94 10.34 -6.53
CA SER A 85 14.80 11.16 -7.73
C SER A 85 13.35 11.46 -8.13
N LYS A 86 12.37 10.75 -7.53
CA LYS A 86 10.94 10.90 -7.80
C LYS A 86 10.18 11.67 -6.71
N THR A 87 10.82 12.07 -5.60
CA THR A 87 10.12 12.50 -4.38
C THR A 87 10.05 14.02 -4.16
N GLY A 88 8.92 14.48 -3.61
CA GLY A 88 8.74 15.77 -2.92
C GLY A 88 9.27 15.78 -1.47
N PRO A 89 8.96 16.81 -0.64
CA PRO A 89 9.78 17.22 0.51
C PRO A 89 9.74 16.36 1.79
N PHE A 90 8.96 15.28 1.85
CA PHE A 90 8.71 14.53 3.09
C PHE A 90 9.38 13.15 3.07
N LYS A 91 10.48 13.01 3.83
CA LYS A 91 11.26 11.77 3.96
C LYS A 91 11.43 11.42 5.44
N GLU A 92 11.09 10.19 5.81
CA GLU A 92 11.33 9.60 7.13
C GLU A 92 11.81 8.15 6.90
N SER A 93 12.78 7.71 7.68
CA SER A 93 13.34 6.37 7.59
C SER A 93 13.01 5.61 8.87
N LEU A 94 12.33 4.48 8.77
CA LEU A 94 12.06 3.60 9.91
C LEU A 94 13.03 2.41 9.89
N GLN A 95 13.71 2.19 11.01
CA GLN A 95 14.54 0.99 11.20
C GLN A 95 13.66 -0.18 11.66
N ILE A 96 13.73 -1.30 10.94
CA ILE A 96 13.09 -2.56 11.34
C ILE A 96 14.21 -3.56 11.68
N GLY A 97 14.28 -3.98 12.94
CA GLY A 97 15.17 -5.06 13.39
C GLY A 97 16.67 -4.71 13.55
N GLY A 98 17.02 -3.47 13.90
CA GLY A 98 18.38 -3.09 14.33
C GLY A 98 19.46 -3.01 13.23
N SER A 99 19.17 -3.45 12.00
CA SER A 99 19.98 -3.13 10.81
C SER A 99 19.45 -1.86 10.14
N GLU A 100 20.37 -1.03 9.62
CA GLU A 100 20.09 0.26 8.99
C GLU A 100 19.25 0.09 7.70
N TRP A 101 17.94 -0.06 7.87
CA TRP A 101 16.99 0.02 6.77
C TRP A 101 16.44 1.43 6.67
N GLN A 102 16.55 1.99 5.48
CA GLN A 102 15.89 3.22 5.10
C GLN A 102 14.59 2.80 4.41
N ILE A 103 13.45 2.88 5.11
CA ILE A 103 12.16 2.98 4.40
C ILE A 103 12.25 4.21 3.53
N VAL A 104 12.09 4.05 2.21
CA VAL A 104 12.02 5.21 1.33
C VAL A 104 10.60 5.72 1.41
N ASN A 105 10.41 6.71 2.28
CA ASN A 105 9.11 7.19 2.69
C ASN A 105 8.21 7.62 1.52
N TRP A 106 6.92 7.37 1.69
CA TRP A 106 5.86 8.32 1.37
C TRP A 106 5.09 8.64 2.65
N ILE A 107 4.46 9.81 2.65
CA ILE A 107 4.21 10.71 3.79
C ILE A 107 3.40 10.04 4.92
N VAL A 108 3.92 10.08 6.15
CA VAL A 108 3.17 9.71 7.36
C VAL A 108 2.60 10.97 8.01
N CYS A 109 1.29 11.17 7.87
CA CYS A 109 0.54 12.12 8.67
C CYS A 109 -0.91 11.64 8.88
N ASN A 110 -1.10 10.54 9.61
CA ASN A 110 -2.16 10.40 10.63
C ASN A 110 -2.06 9.04 11.34
N LYS A 111 -2.29 9.00 12.66
CA LYS A 111 -2.26 7.75 13.45
C LYS A 111 -3.53 6.90 13.32
N ASP A 112 -4.59 7.42 12.70
CA ASP A 112 -5.93 6.81 12.73
C ASP A 112 -6.43 6.16 11.43
N LYS A 113 -5.82 6.45 10.26
CA LYS A 113 -6.17 5.87 8.95
C LYS A 113 -4.91 5.62 8.11
N SER A 114 -4.10 4.63 8.51
CA SER A 114 -2.81 4.34 7.88
C SER A 114 -2.89 3.23 6.85
N PHE A 115 -2.38 3.50 5.64
CA PHE A 115 -2.08 2.48 4.62
C PHE A 115 -0.63 2.05 4.73
N VAL A 116 -0.38 0.76 4.58
CA VAL A 116 0.96 0.26 4.33
C VAL A 116 0.95 -0.49 3.01
N ILE A 117 1.82 -0.08 2.09
CA ILE A 117 1.90 -0.66 0.76
C ILE A 117 3.32 -1.14 0.54
N LEU A 118 3.48 -2.42 0.21
CA LEU A 118 4.79 -3.02 0.01
C LEU A 118 4.78 -4.23 -0.93
N SER A 119 5.93 -4.51 -1.53
CA SER A 119 6.11 -5.70 -2.37
C SER A 119 6.10 -6.98 -1.52
N THR A 120 5.67 -8.10 -2.10
CA THR A 120 5.71 -9.43 -1.46
C THR A 120 7.10 -9.82 -1.00
N SER A 121 8.15 -9.39 -1.70
CA SER A 121 9.54 -9.63 -1.28
C SER A 121 9.90 -8.86 0.00
N VAL A 122 9.40 -7.63 0.14
CA VAL A 122 9.56 -6.81 1.35
C VAL A 122 8.73 -7.42 2.49
N MET A 123 7.52 -7.91 2.18
CA MET A 123 6.61 -8.50 3.16
C MET A 123 7.20 -9.78 3.76
N GLY A 124 7.73 -10.68 2.92
CA GLY A 124 8.38 -11.90 3.39
C GLY A 124 9.55 -11.61 4.33
N TYR A 125 10.32 -10.56 4.05
CA TYR A 125 11.41 -10.15 4.94
C TYR A 125 10.93 -9.55 6.26
N VAL A 126 9.95 -8.64 6.22
CA VAL A 126 9.36 -8.05 7.43
C VAL A 126 8.82 -9.13 8.36
N VAL A 127 8.07 -10.10 7.80
CA VAL A 127 7.56 -11.25 8.56
C VAL A 127 8.69 -12.08 9.16
N SER A 128 9.77 -12.34 8.40
CA SER A 128 10.93 -13.11 8.90
C SER A 128 11.70 -12.43 10.05
N LYS A 129 11.54 -11.11 10.23
CA LYS A 129 12.22 -10.31 11.27
C LYS A 129 11.33 -10.00 12.46
N MET A 130 10.03 -10.31 12.38
CA MET A 130 9.09 -10.21 13.50
C MET A 130 9.01 -11.49 14.34
N GLN A 131 9.73 -12.54 13.94
CA GLN A 131 9.91 -13.79 14.70
C GLN A 131 11.22 -13.72 15.50
#